data_AF-A0A2S6QMR0-F1
#
_entry.id   AF-A0A2S6QMR0-F1
#
_cell.length_a   1.000
_cell.length_b   1.000
_cell.length_c   1.000
_cell.angle_alpha   90.00
_cell.angle_beta   90.00
_cell.angle_gamma   90.00
#
_symmetry.space_group_name_H-M   'P 1'
#
loop_
_entity.id
_entity.type
_entity.pdbx_description
1 polymer ?
#
loop_
_entity_poly.entity_id
_entity_poly.type
_entity_poly.pdbx_seq_one_letter_code
_entity_poly.pdbx_strand_id
1 'polypeptide(L)'
;TAINFVLALLLIIPIALFIPDQTNTSPYGILLAIISGSITSGLGYTLWYWILPKINITSASIAQLSVPLIAALGGYLFISETLNWQFYIASFLILGGIGLPYLFKK
;
A
#
# COMPACT_ATOMS: atom_id res chain seq x y z
N THR A 1 1.36 -2.23 -15.71
CA THR A 1 2.28 -2.06 -14.56
C THR A 1 3.64 -1.52 -14.97
N ALA A 2 4.42 -2.22 -15.81
CA ALA A 2 5.79 -1.81 -16.15
C ALA A 2 5.90 -0.37 -16.68
N ILE A 3 4.99 0.05 -17.56
CA ILE A 3 5.03 1.40 -18.11
C ILE A 3 4.75 2.49 -17.06
N ASN A 4 3.92 2.21 -16.05
CA ASN A 4 3.69 3.15 -14.95
C ASN A 4 4.96 3.34 -14.12
N PHE A 5 5.77 2.29 -13.93
CA PHE A 5 7.08 2.39 -13.27
C PHE A 5 8.08 3.17 -14.12
N VAL A 6 8.10 2.98 -15.44
CA VAL A 6 8.96 3.77 -16.35
C VAL A 6 8.56 5.24 -16.34
N LEU A 7 7.26 5.55 -16.39
CA LEU A 7 6.76 6.92 -16.31
C LEU A 7 7.06 7.56 -14.94
N ALA A 8 6.93 6.79 -13.85
CA ALA A 8 7.34 7.26 -12.53
C ALA A 8 8.85 7.53 -12.46
N LEU A 9 9.68 6.70 -13.10
CA LEU A 9 11.12 6.87 -13.17
C LEU A 9 11.50 8.17 -13.89
N LEU A 10 10.84 8.46 -15.02
CA LEU A 10 11.02 9.70 -15.78
C LEU A 10 10.77 10.94 -14.90
N LEU A 11 9.76 10.88 -14.03
CA LEU A 11 9.41 11.97 -13.13
C LEU A 11 10.39 12.07 -11.94
N ILE A 12 10.78 10.93 -11.35
CA ILE A 12 11.53 10.92 -10.10
C ILE A 12 13.02 11.20 -10.31
N ILE A 13 13.63 10.82 -11.44
CA ILE A 13 15.06 11.04 -11.70
C ILE A 13 15.43 12.53 -11.60
N PRO A 14 14.76 13.46 -12.32
CA PRO A 14 15.08 14.88 -12.21
C PRO A 14 14.94 15.39 -10.78
N ILE A 15 13.88 14.98 -10.07
CA ILE A 15 13.62 15.38 -8.68
C ILE A 15 14.74 14.89 -7.76
N ALA A 16 15.15 13.63 -7.90
CA ALA A 16 16.20 13.02 -7.10
C ALA A 16 17.55 13.73 -7.24
N LEU A 17 17.87 14.26 -8.43
CA LEU A 17 19.11 15.02 -8.67
C LEU A 17 19.17 16.36 -7.92
N PHE A 18 18.02 16.93 -7.53
CA PHE A 18 17.95 18.19 -6.76
C PHE A 18 17.85 17.97 -5.24
N ILE A 19 17.63 16.72 -4.79
CA ILE A 19 17.58 16.40 -3.36
C ILE A 19 19.02 16.17 -2.89
N PRO A 20 19.51 16.91 -1.88
CA PRO A 20 20.84 16.68 -1.31
C PRO A 20 20.96 15.23 -0.84
N ASP A 21 22.00 14.52 -1.30
CA ASP A 21 22.24 13.16 -0.87
C ASP A 21 22.76 13.15 0.57
N GLN A 22 21.82 13.04 1.51
CA GLN A 22 22.10 12.82 2.94
C GLN A 22 22.07 11.33 3.29
N THR A 23 21.93 10.46 2.29
CA THR A 23 21.73 9.04 2.52
C THR A 23 23.07 8.31 2.54
N ASN A 24 23.28 7.49 3.56
CA ASN A 24 24.46 6.64 3.63
C ASN A 24 24.20 5.40 2.76
N THR A 25 24.57 5.46 1.49
CA THR A 25 24.26 4.42 0.51
C THR A 25 24.99 3.13 0.87
N SER A 26 24.24 2.13 1.35
CA SER A 26 24.75 0.81 1.70
C SER A 26 24.26 -0.23 0.69
N PRO A 27 25.11 -1.22 0.27
CA PRO A 27 24.68 -2.33 -0.57
C PRO A 27 23.46 -3.08 0.00
N TYR A 28 23.36 -3.18 1.33
CA TYR A 28 22.23 -3.78 2.01
C TYR A 28 20.95 -2.94 1.86
N GLY A 29 21.07 -1.61 1.97
CA GLY A 29 19.95 -0.69 1.77
C GLY A 29 19.42 -0.72 0.34
N ILE A 30 20.30 -0.79 -0.65
CA ILE A 30 19.93 -0.96 -2.07
C ILE A 30 19.17 -2.26 -2.28
N LEU A 31 19.65 -3.37 -1.71
CA LEU A 31 18.98 -4.66 -1.80
C LEU A 31 17.56 -4.59 -1.20
N LEU A 32 17.41 -4.01 -0.01
CA LEU A 32 16.10 -3.83 0.62
C LEU A 32 15.18 -2.93 -0.20
N ALA A 33 15.70 -1.85 -0.81
CA ALA A 33 14.92 -0.97 -1.68
C ALA A 33 14.41 -1.70 -2.93
N ILE A 34 15.23 -2.56 -3.55
CA ILE A 34 14.82 -3.37 -4.71
C ILE A 34 13.76 -4.40 -4.30
N ILE A 35 13.96 -5.10 -3.19
CA ILE A 35 12.99 -6.09 -2.69
C ILE A 35 11.66 -5.40 -2.37
N SER A 36 11.69 -4.29 -1.62
CA SER A 36 10.51 -3.55 -1.18
C SER A 36 9.85 -2.74 -2.30
N GLY A 37 10.57 -2.35 -3.34
CA GLY A 37 10.06 -1.53 -4.43
C GLY A 37 9.59 -2.36 -5.62
N SER A 38 10.44 -3.27 -6.10
CA SER A 38 10.19 -4.03 -7.32
C SER A 38 9.47 -5.35 -7.04
N ILE A 39 9.94 -6.14 -6.06
CA ILE A 39 9.43 -7.50 -5.85
C ILE A 39 8.05 -7.46 -5.18
N THR A 40 7.94 -6.84 -4.02
CA THR A 40 6.66 -6.72 -3.29
C THR A 40 5.57 -6.04 -4.13
N SER A 41 5.89 -4.94 -4.82
CA SER A 41 4.95 -4.26 -5.71
C SER A 41 4.58 -5.13 -6.92
N GLY A 42 5.55 -5.78 -7.55
CA GLY A 42 5.31 -6.67 -8.68
C GLY A 42 4.36 -7.80 -8.33
N LEU A 43 4.57 -8.43 -7.17
CA LEU A 43 3.67 -9.46 -6.62
C LEU A 43 2.29 -8.90 -6.32
N GLY A 44 2.20 -7.75 -5.65
CA GLY A 44 0.93 -7.10 -5.31
C GLY A 44 0.09 -6.77 -6.56
N TYR A 45 0.68 -6.15 -7.58
CA TYR A 45 -0.02 -5.84 -8.83
C TYR A 45 -0.40 -7.10 -9.61
N THR A 46 0.48 -8.11 -9.66
CA THR A 46 0.17 -9.38 -10.33
C THR A 46 -1.02 -10.06 -9.68
N LEU A 47 -1.01 -10.18 -8.36
CA LEU A 47 -2.11 -10.78 -7.60
C LEU A 47 -3.40 -9.98 -7.77
N TRP A 48 -3.33 -8.65 -7.65
CA TRP A 48 -4.48 -7.77 -7.78
C TRP A 48 -5.13 -7.88 -9.15
N TYR A 49 -4.34 -7.79 -10.23
CA TYR A 49 -4.89 -7.91 -11.58
C TYR A 49 -5.32 -9.32 -11.95
N TRP A 50 -4.79 -10.34 -11.28
CA TRP A 50 -5.28 -11.71 -11.42
C TRP A 50 -6.64 -11.93 -10.75
N ILE A 51 -6.88 -11.33 -9.58
CA ILE A 51 -8.11 -11.52 -8.82
C ILE A 51 -9.22 -10.54 -9.20
N LEU A 52 -8.87 -9.32 -9.62
CA LEU A 52 -9.82 -8.25 -9.92
C LEU A 52 -10.91 -8.66 -10.93
N PRO A 53 -10.62 -9.40 -12.03
CA PRO A 53 -11.65 -9.87 -12.95
C PRO A 53 -12.56 -10.96 -12.38
N LYS A 54 -12.17 -11.59 -11.26
CA LYS A 54 -12.86 -12.73 -10.64
C LYS A 54 -13.77 -12.33 -9.48
N ILE A 55 -13.73 -11.06 -9.07
CA ILE A 55 -14.49 -10.53 -7.94
C ILE A 55 -15.44 -9.42 -8.41
N ASN A 56 -16.56 -9.25 -7.70
CA ASN A 56 -17.46 -8.14 -7.97
C ASN A 56 -16.89 -6.81 -7.47
N ILE A 57 -17.44 -5.70 -7.97
CA ILE A 57 -17.00 -4.34 -7.63
C ILE A 57 -17.04 -4.07 -6.12
N THR A 58 -18.05 -4.57 -5.42
CA THR A 58 -18.19 -4.40 -3.97
C THR A 58 -17.03 -5.07 -3.22
N SER A 59 -16.68 -6.31 -3.60
CA SER A 59 -15.56 -7.04 -2.99
C SER A 59 -14.22 -6.36 -3.27
N ALA A 60 -14.04 -5.84 -4.50
CA ALA A 60 -12.86 -5.07 -4.86
C ALA A 60 -12.73 -3.79 -4.02
N SER A 61 -13.83 -3.05 -3.84
CA SER A 61 -13.86 -1.85 -2.99
C SER A 61 -13.53 -2.17 -1.53
N ILE A 62 -14.10 -3.25 -0.99
CA ILE A 62 -13.84 -3.68 0.40
C ILE A 62 -12.37 -4.06 0.59
N ALA A 63 -11.81 -4.82 -0.34
CA ALA A 63 -10.39 -5.16 -0.32
C ALA A 63 -9.54 -3.89 -0.28
N GLN A 64 -9.82 -2.90 -1.14
CA GLN A 64 -9.05 -1.66 -1.22
C GLN A 64 -9.16 -0.78 0.03
N LEU A 65 -10.37 -0.66 0.58
CA LEU A 65 -10.61 0.12 1.80
C LEU A 65 -9.98 -0.53 3.04
N SER A 66 -9.74 -1.85 3.02
CA SER A 66 -9.07 -2.55 4.13
C SER A 66 -7.54 -2.40 4.13
N VAL A 67 -6.92 -2.03 3.00
CA VAL A 67 -5.44 -1.99 2.85
C VAL A 67 -4.75 -1.11 3.90
N PRO A 68 -5.19 0.14 4.18
CA PRO A 68 -4.51 1.00 5.15
C PRO A 68 -4.51 0.42 6.57
N LEU A 69 -5.60 -0.29 6.94
CA LEU A 69 -5.72 -0.94 8.24
C LEU A 69 -4.73 -2.11 8.36
N ILE A 70 -4.66 -2.95 7.32
CA ILE A 70 -3.69 -4.07 7.29
C ILE A 70 -2.25 -3.55 7.34
N ALA A 71 -1.94 -2.48 6.60
CA ALA A 71 -0.62 -1.88 6.58
C ALA A 71 -0.21 -1.33 7.96
N ALA A 72 -1.10 -0.58 8.63
CA ALA A 72 -0.83 -0.05 9.96
C ALA A 72 -0.69 -1.16 11.03
N LEU A 73 -1.51 -2.21 10.95
CA LEU A 73 -1.34 -3.38 11.83
C LEU A 73 -0.02 -4.10 11.55
N GLY A 74 0.40 -4.20 10.28
CA GLY A 74 1.72 -4.69 9.92
C GLY A 74 2.84 -3.85 10.53
N GLY A 75 2.72 -2.51 10.49
CA GLY A 75 3.65 -1.59 11.15
C GLY A 75 3.76 -1.86 12.65
N TYR A 76 2.63 -1.97 13.34
CA TYR A 76 2.59 -2.33 14.76
C TYR A 76 3.25 -3.68 15.04
N LEU A 77 2.96 -4.71 14.24
CA LEU A 77 3.45 -6.07 14.49
C LEU A 77 4.93 -6.27 14.15
N PHE A 78 5.40 -5.73 13.02
CA PHE A 78 6.73 -6.02 12.49
C PHE A 78 7.79 -4.99 12.90
N ILE A 79 7.39 -3.73 13.10
CA ILE A 79 8.31 -2.63 13.43
C ILE A 79 7.90 -1.87 14.70
N SER A 80 6.91 -2.38 15.45
CA SER A 80 6.48 -1.83 16.75
C SER A 80 6.03 -0.37 16.70
N GLU A 81 5.44 0.07 15.60
CA GLU A 81 4.81 1.39 15.50
C GLU A 81 3.64 1.53 16.48
N THR A 82 3.47 2.68 17.11
CA THR A 82 2.39 2.90 18.09
C THR A 82 1.05 3.18 17.41
N LEU A 83 0.03 2.41 17.78
CA LEU A 83 -1.35 2.65 17.34
C LEU A 83 -1.99 3.72 18.24
N ASN A 84 -2.17 4.91 17.68
CA ASN A 84 -2.76 6.06 18.38
C ASN A 84 -4.30 6.03 18.34
N TRP A 85 -4.94 6.96 19.07
CA TRP A 85 -6.41 7.05 19.09
C TRP A 85 -6.99 7.30 17.69
N GLN A 86 -6.27 8.03 16.83
CA GLN A 86 -6.68 8.33 15.45
C GLN A 86 -6.84 7.05 14.64
N PHE A 87 -5.93 6.08 14.81
CA PHE A 87 -6.02 4.78 14.17
C PHE A 87 -7.32 4.05 14.55
N TYR A 88 -7.70 4.02 15.82
CA TYR A 88 -8.93 3.33 16.25
C TYR A 88 -10.19 4.01 15.68
N ILE A 89 -10.23 5.34 15.67
CA ILE A 89 -11.36 6.09 15.08
C ILE A 89 -11.42 5.87 13.57
N ALA A 90 -10.29 5.99 12.87
CA ALA A 90 -10.23 5.74 11.43
C ALA A 90 -10.64 4.31 11.08
N SER A 91 -10.17 3.31 11.85
CA SER A 91 -10.54 1.90 11.68
C SER A 91 -12.03 1.68 11.85
N PHE A 92 -12.63 2.30 12.88
CA PHE A 92 -14.06 2.24 13.11
C PHE A 92 -14.86 2.85 11.95
N LEU A 93 -14.43 4.02 11.44
CA LEU A 93 -15.07 4.68 10.31
C LEU A 93 -14.95 3.88 9.00
N ILE A 94 -13.78 3.32 8.71
CA ILE A 94 -13.52 2.51 7.52
C ILE A 94 -14.36 1.22 7.56
N LEU A 95 -14.23 0.45 8.63
CA LEU A 95 -14.96 -0.83 8.78
C LEU A 95 -16.47 -0.60 8.88
N GLY A 96 -16.89 0.46 9.58
CA GLY A 96 -18.27 0.90 9.64
C GLY A 96 -18.82 1.24 8.26
N GLY A 97 -18.09 2.04 7.47
CA GLY A 97 -18.47 2.39 6.10
C GLY A 97 -18.52 1.20 5.15
N ILE A 98 -17.59 0.25 5.29
CA ILE A 98 -17.59 -1.04 4.57
C ILE A 98 -18.83 -1.89 4.93
N GLY A 99 -19.17 -1.96 6.22
CA GLY A 99 -20.26 -2.80 6.73
C GLY A 99 -21.65 -2.22 6.52
N LEU A 100 -21.77 -0.88 6.46
CA LEU A 100 -23.05 -0.17 6.39
C LEU A 100 -23.97 -0.66 5.26
N PRO A 101 -23.52 -0.86 4.01
CA PRO A 101 -24.39 -1.34 2.92
C PRO A 101 -24.97 -2.74 3.16
N TYR A 102 -24.33 -3.57 4.00
CA TYR A 102 -24.83 -4.90 4.34
C TYR A 102 -25.93 -4.87 5.40
N LEU A 103 -25.93 -3.86 6.27
CA LEU A 103 -26.97 -3.67 7.29
C LEU A 103 -28.29 -3.15 6.69
N PHE A 104 -28.21 -2.42 5.58
CA PHE A 104 -29.36 -1.78 4.94
C PHE A 104 -29.84 -2.47 3.66
N LYS A 105 -29.14 -3.51 3.19
CA LYS A 105 -29.65 -4.41 2.15
C LYS A 105 -30.73 -5.32 2.76
N LYS A 106 -32.01 -5.01 2.49
CA LYS A 106 -33.11 -5.97 2.58
C LYS A 106 -32.97 -7.02 1.47
#